data_AF-A0A259FIU4-F1
#
_entry.id   AF-A0A259FIU4-F1
#
_cell.length_a   1.000
_cell.length_b   1.000
_cell.length_c   1.000
_cell.angle_alpha   90.00
_cell.angle_beta   90.00
_cell.angle_gamma   90.00
#
_symmetry.space_group_name_H-M   'P 1'
#
loop_
_entity.id
_entity.type
_entity.pdbx_description
1 polymer ?
#
loop_
_entity_poly.entity_id
_entity_poly.type
_entity_poly.pdbx_seq_one_letter_code
_entity_poly.pdbx_strand_id
1 'polypeptide(L)'
;MIKTHLLAVALGLALAAPAAQAAIQTWTVAGTVDSGSLLGTSYSGSFSFDDSALVGAGSEYLPVASLDFVFEGVHFDAADAAAGSVAEVAFEAGVFLGLSYIVDAAAHPFALIPGFADSSDAYFAYDAVLPALGGAGDAIYAPVPEPKDWLLMLAGLGIVGLMVERNKRRVV
;
A
#
# COMPACT_ATOMS: atom_id res chain seq x y z
N MET A 1 46.96 5.94 -37.48
CA MET A 1 47.15 5.39 -36.12
C MET A 1 46.69 6.47 -35.15
N ILE A 2 45.70 6.37 -34.26
CA ILE A 2 44.80 5.33 -33.75
C ILE A 2 43.47 6.04 -33.46
N LYS A 3 42.34 5.40 -33.78
CA LYS A 3 40.97 5.90 -33.58
C LYS A 3 40.52 5.62 -32.13
N THR A 4 39.87 6.57 -31.46
CA THR A 4 39.10 6.29 -30.23
C THR A 4 37.99 7.32 -30.01
N HIS A 5 36.86 7.12 -30.68
CA HIS A 5 35.57 7.74 -30.32
C HIS A 5 34.53 6.64 -30.16
N LEU A 6 34.53 5.98 -29.00
CA LEU A 6 33.50 5.01 -28.62
C LEU A 6 33.27 5.12 -27.11
N LEU A 7 32.42 6.06 -26.69
CA LEU A 7 31.80 6.01 -25.37
C LEU A 7 30.51 6.83 -25.36
N ALA A 8 29.52 6.41 -26.13
CA ALA A 8 28.20 7.04 -26.13
C ALA A 8 27.08 6.03 -26.48
N VAL A 9 27.12 4.81 -25.93
CA VAL A 9 26.00 3.87 -26.04
C VAL A 9 25.95 3.04 -24.75
N ALA A 10 25.20 3.52 -23.76
CA ALA A 10 24.80 2.70 -22.60
C ALA A 10 23.60 3.30 -21.85
N LEU A 11 23.31 4.59 -22.02
CA LEU A 11 22.30 5.29 -21.20
C LEU A 11 20.86 5.23 -21.73
N GLY A 12 20.63 4.62 -22.90
CA GLY A 12 19.32 4.61 -23.56
C GLY A 12 18.40 3.44 -23.21
N LEU A 13 18.91 2.36 -22.60
CA LEU A 13 18.12 1.13 -22.40
C LEU A 13 17.40 1.03 -21.05
N ALA A 14 17.60 1.96 -20.12
CA ALA A 14 16.97 1.89 -18.78
C ALA A 14 15.57 2.53 -18.72
N LEU A 15 15.09 3.19 -19.78
CA LEU A 15 13.82 3.93 -19.80
C LEU A 15 12.66 3.17 -20.46
N ALA A 16 12.89 1.93 -20.90
CA ALA A 16 11.88 1.11 -21.58
C ALA A 16 11.64 -0.23 -20.85
N ALA A 17 11.61 -0.20 -19.53
CA ALA A 17 10.94 -1.30 -18.82
C ALA A 17 9.44 -1.11 -19.03
N PRO A 18 8.73 -2.01 -19.73
CA PRO A 18 7.27 -2.02 -19.66
C PRO A 18 6.89 -2.12 -18.18
N ALA A 19 5.88 -1.36 -17.76
CA ALA A 19 5.25 -1.55 -16.46
C ALA A 19 4.83 -3.02 -16.39
N ALA A 20 5.57 -3.82 -15.64
CA ALA A 20 5.24 -5.21 -15.39
C ALA A 20 4.05 -5.19 -14.42
N GLN A 21 2.83 -5.08 -14.96
CA GLN A 21 1.54 -5.15 -14.24
C GLN A 21 1.22 -6.58 -13.79
N ALA A 22 2.17 -7.22 -13.12
CA ALA A 22 1.98 -8.50 -12.44
C ALA A 22 2.83 -8.49 -11.17
N ALA A 23 2.63 -7.46 -10.36
CA ALA A 23 3.45 -7.21 -9.20
C ALA A 23 2.60 -7.41 -7.95
N ILE A 24 3.15 -8.15 -6.99
CA ILE A 24 2.59 -8.20 -5.65
C ILE A 24 2.73 -6.79 -5.07
N GLN A 25 1.62 -6.09 -4.96
CA GLN A 25 1.55 -4.76 -4.38
C GLN A 25 1.54 -4.93 -2.86
N THR A 26 2.38 -4.17 -2.16
CA THR A 26 2.37 -4.12 -0.69
C THR A 26 1.91 -2.75 -0.24
N TRP A 27 0.97 -2.73 0.70
CA TRP A 27 0.34 -1.52 1.20
C TRP A 27 0.31 -1.53 2.72
N THR A 28 0.24 -0.34 3.30
CA THR A 28 -0.02 -0.15 4.72
C THR A 28 -1.39 0.47 4.91
N VAL A 29 -2.01 0.16 6.04
CA VAL A 29 -3.19 0.82 6.56
C VAL A 29 -2.88 1.31 7.97
N ALA A 30 -3.26 2.53 8.29
CA ALA A 30 -3.16 3.05 9.66
C ALA A 30 -4.29 4.02 9.93
N GLY A 31 -4.56 4.24 11.21
CA GLY A 31 -5.56 5.22 11.63
C GLY A 31 -5.68 5.30 13.14
N THR A 32 -6.63 6.12 13.55
CA THR A 32 -6.99 6.37 14.94
C THR A 32 -8.49 6.37 15.10
N VAL A 33 -8.95 5.72 16.15
CA VAL A 33 -10.37 5.77 16.54
C VAL A 33 -10.72 7.22 16.93
N ASP A 34 -11.74 7.77 16.30
CA ASP A 34 -12.20 9.16 16.46
C ASP A 34 -13.53 9.28 17.23
N SER A 35 -14.13 8.15 17.58
CA SER A 35 -15.42 8.06 18.24
C SER A 35 -15.57 6.75 19.02
N GLY A 36 -16.56 6.67 19.92
CA GLY A 36 -16.80 5.49 20.76
C GLY A 36 -15.89 5.40 21.99
N SER A 37 -15.91 4.25 22.67
CA SER A 37 -15.16 4.01 23.91
C SER A 37 -13.65 3.96 23.76
N LEU A 38 -13.16 3.66 22.56
CA LEU A 38 -11.74 3.49 22.26
C LEU A 38 -11.14 4.74 21.61
N LEU A 39 -11.78 5.90 21.80
CA LEU A 39 -11.32 7.19 21.27
C LEU A 39 -9.81 7.42 21.53
N GLY A 40 -9.08 7.71 20.46
CA GLY A 40 -7.64 7.97 20.49
C GLY A 40 -6.77 6.70 20.40
N THR A 41 -7.36 5.50 20.42
CA THR A 41 -6.62 4.25 20.17
C THR A 41 -6.18 4.21 18.71
N SER A 42 -4.91 3.90 18.47
CA SER A 42 -4.37 3.73 17.13
C SER A 42 -4.41 2.26 16.69
N TYR A 43 -4.49 2.06 15.38
CA TYR A 43 -4.30 0.76 14.73
C TYR A 43 -3.42 0.91 13.50
N SER A 44 -2.82 -0.20 13.09
CA SER A 44 -1.96 -0.24 11.92
C SER A 44 -1.86 -1.65 11.38
N GLY A 45 -1.63 -1.78 10.09
CA GLY A 45 -1.33 -3.05 9.46
C GLY A 45 -0.64 -2.89 8.12
N SER A 46 -0.31 -4.04 7.56
CA SER A 46 0.18 -4.19 6.20
C SER A 46 -0.54 -5.33 5.51
N PHE A 47 -0.75 -5.18 4.21
CA PHE A 47 -1.34 -6.23 3.39
C PHE A 47 -0.70 -6.23 2.01
N SER A 48 -0.83 -7.34 1.31
CA SER A 48 -0.40 -7.45 -0.08
C SER A 48 -1.47 -8.09 -0.94
N PHE A 49 -1.47 -7.78 -2.24
CA PHE A 49 -2.38 -8.36 -3.22
C PHE A 49 -1.69 -8.43 -4.59
N ASP A 50 -2.17 -9.33 -5.45
CA ASP A 50 -1.70 -9.46 -6.83
C ASP A 50 -2.60 -8.63 -7.75
N ASP A 51 -2.03 -7.61 -8.39
CA ASP A 51 -2.77 -6.70 -9.28
C ASP A 51 -2.90 -7.22 -10.72
N SER A 52 -2.35 -8.41 -11.04
CA SER A 52 -2.37 -8.96 -12.41
C SER A 52 -3.76 -9.24 -12.97
N ALA A 53 -4.75 -9.40 -12.10
CA ALA A 53 -6.15 -9.61 -12.47
C ALA A 53 -6.95 -8.30 -12.62
N LEU A 54 -6.36 -7.14 -12.31
CA LEU A 54 -7.03 -5.84 -12.40
C LEU A 54 -7.19 -5.42 -13.87
N VAL A 55 -8.43 -5.17 -14.28
CA VAL A 55 -8.80 -4.72 -15.63
C VAL A 55 -8.94 -3.19 -15.66
N GLY A 56 -9.25 -2.57 -14.53
CA GLY A 56 -9.43 -1.12 -14.39
C GLY A 56 -10.81 -0.63 -14.84
N ALA A 57 -11.86 -1.45 -14.71
CA ALA A 57 -13.20 -1.16 -15.20
C ALA A 57 -14.30 -1.71 -14.29
N GLY A 58 -15.22 -0.83 -13.88
CA GLY A 58 -16.29 -1.18 -12.94
C GLY A 58 -15.77 -1.53 -11.55
N SER A 59 -16.60 -2.20 -10.76
CA SER A 59 -16.21 -2.67 -9.42
C SER A 59 -15.39 -3.96 -9.52
N GLU A 60 -14.21 -3.95 -8.92
CA GLU A 60 -13.28 -5.07 -8.93
C GLU A 60 -12.80 -5.36 -7.50
N TYR A 61 -12.70 -6.65 -7.16
CA TYR A 61 -12.27 -7.12 -5.85
C TYR A 61 -11.15 -8.13 -6.02
N LEU A 62 -10.02 -7.88 -5.38
CA LEU A 62 -8.86 -8.76 -5.44
C LEU A 62 -8.57 -9.32 -4.04
N PRO A 63 -8.41 -10.64 -3.88
CA PRO A 63 -8.10 -11.23 -2.58
C PRO A 63 -6.72 -10.78 -2.11
N VAL A 64 -6.57 -10.56 -0.80
CA VAL A 64 -5.25 -10.30 -0.22
C VAL A 64 -4.41 -11.58 -0.24
N ALA A 65 -3.13 -11.45 -0.56
CA ALA A 65 -2.13 -12.52 -0.48
C ALA A 65 -1.55 -12.67 0.93
N SER A 66 -1.38 -11.56 1.65
CA SER A 66 -1.00 -11.53 3.06
C SER A 66 -1.65 -10.36 3.77
N LEU A 67 -1.90 -10.50 5.07
CA LEU A 67 -2.45 -9.47 5.93
C LEU A 67 -1.87 -9.64 7.34
N ASP A 68 -1.36 -8.55 7.91
CA ASP A 68 -1.00 -8.43 9.32
C ASP A 68 -1.56 -7.09 9.82
N PHE A 69 -2.52 -7.14 10.74
CA PHE A 69 -3.21 -5.98 11.26
C PHE A 69 -3.20 -6.01 12.78
N VAL A 70 -2.95 -4.87 13.42
CA VAL A 70 -2.89 -4.73 14.87
C VAL A 70 -3.93 -3.75 15.34
N PHE A 71 -4.81 -4.21 16.23
CA PHE A 71 -5.81 -3.40 16.92
C PHE A 71 -5.88 -3.82 18.39
N GLU A 72 -5.88 -2.84 19.30
CA GLU A 72 -5.82 -3.06 20.75
C GLU A 72 -4.66 -3.98 21.22
N GLY A 73 -3.57 -4.01 20.44
CA GLY A 73 -2.41 -4.87 20.70
C GLY A 73 -2.58 -6.34 20.32
N VAL A 74 -3.69 -6.70 19.67
CA VAL A 74 -3.95 -8.03 19.12
C VAL A 74 -3.63 -8.04 17.63
N HIS A 75 -2.95 -9.09 17.19
CA HIS A 75 -2.66 -9.34 15.78
C HIS A 75 -3.82 -10.10 15.14
N PHE A 76 -4.18 -9.66 13.93
CA PHE A 76 -5.19 -10.27 13.08
C PHE A 76 -4.58 -10.52 11.70
N ASP A 77 -4.85 -11.70 11.15
CA ASP A 77 -4.44 -12.08 9.81
C ASP A 77 -5.65 -12.43 8.92
N ALA A 78 -5.40 -12.80 7.66
CA ALA A 78 -6.48 -13.10 6.72
C ALA A 78 -7.38 -14.27 7.16
N ALA A 79 -6.92 -15.16 8.05
CA ALA A 79 -7.70 -16.27 8.57
C ALA A 79 -8.68 -15.86 9.69
N ASP A 80 -8.50 -14.68 10.29
CA ASP A 80 -9.41 -14.12 11.29
C ASP A 80 -10.64 -13.43 10.67
N ALA A 81 -10.77 -13.44 9.33
CA ALA A 81 -11.94 -12.91 8.65
C ALA A 81 -13.23 -13.61 9.13
N ALA A 82 -14.29 -12.82 9.28
CA ALA A 82 -15.60 -13.29 9.69
C ALA A 82 -16.12 -14.44 8.80
N ALA A 83 -16.91 -15.33 9.37
CA ALA A 83 -17.36 -16.53 8.66
C ALA A 83 -18.12 -16.19 7.37
N GLY A 84 -17.61 -16.66 6.23
CA GLY A 84 -18.19 -16.37 4.90
C GLY A 84 -17.72 -15.05 4.27
N SER A 85 -16.79 -14.34 4.91
CA SER A 85 -16.07 -13.20 4.36
C SER A 85 -14.64 -13.59 3.99
N VAL A 86 -14.00 -12.78 3.15
CA VAL A 86 -12.58 -12.84 2.81
C VAL A 86 -12.01 -11.43 2.85
N ALA A 87 -10.74 -11.31 3.23
CA ALA A 87 -10.04 -10.04 3.11
C ALA A 87 -9.72 -9.75 1.63
N GLU A 88 -10.15 -8.60 1.14
CA GLU A 88 -10.01 -8.23 -0.27
C GLU A 88 -9.84 -6.73 -0.43
N VAL A 89 -9.09 -6.31 -1.44
CA VAL A 89 -8.98 -4.91 -1.83
C VAL A 89 -10.04 -4.58 -2.87
N ALA A 90 -10.68 -3.43 -2.72
CA ALA A 90 -11.73 -2.96 -3.61
C ALA A 90 -11.20 -1.87 -4.55
N PHE A 91 -11.63 -1.93 -5.80
CA PHE A 91 -11.37 -0.94 -6.84
C PHE A 91 -12.66 -0.56 -7.56
N GLU A 92 -12.75 0.67 -8.03
CA GLU A 92 -13.80 1.14 -8.94
C GLU A 92 -13.16 1.84 -10.13
N ALA A 93 -13.36 1.32 -11.35
CA ALA A 93 -12.76 1.84 -12.58
C ALA A 93 -11.25 2.08 -12.45
N GLY A 94 -10.54 1.17 -11.77
CA GLY A 94 -9.10 1.24 -11.50
C GLY A 94 -8.69 2.18 -10.35
N VAL A 95 -9.63 2.85 -9.69
CA VAL A 95 -9.38 3.66 -8.50
C VAL A 95 -9.42 2.78 -7.27
N PHE A 96 -8.36 2.81 -6.45
CA PHE A 96 -8.30 2.07 -5.19
C PHE A 96 -9.27 2.68 -4.16
N LEU A 97 -10.17 1.84 -3.63
CA LEU A 97 -11.17 2.23 -2.64
C LEU A 97 -10.77 1.89 -1.21
N GLY A 98 -9.90 0.90 -0.99
CA GLY A 98 -9.51 0.46 0.34
C GLY A 98 -9.50 -1.06 0.50
N LEU A 99 -9.23 -1.47 1.73
CA LEU A 99 -9.28 -2.88 2.16
C LEU A 99 -10.67 -3.16 2.76
N SER A 100 -11.34 -4.18 2.24
CA SER A 100 -12.53 -4.80 2.84
C SER A 100 -12.07 -5.95 3.71
N TYR A 101 -12.25 -5.80 5.02
CA TYR A 101 -11.86 -6.83 5.98
C TYR A 101 -12.72 -6.74 7.22
N ILE A 102 -13.44 -7.81 7.53
CA ILE A 102 -14.37 -7.85 8.66
C ILE A 102 -13.92 -8.98 9.58
N VAL A 103 -13.84 -8.68 10.87
CA VAL A 103 -13.54 -9.62 11.95
C VAL A 103 -14.72 -9.60 12.92
N ASP A 104 -15.35 -10.75 13.17
CA ASP A 104 -16.48 -10.90 14.09
C ASP A 104 -16.08 -11.65 15.38
N ALA A 105 -14.77 -11.73 15.65
CA ALA A 105 -14.22 -12.35 16.85
C ALA A 105 -14.78 -11.68 18.12
N ALA A 106 -15.32 -12.51 19.03
CA ALA A 106 -16.08 -12.05 20.20
C ALA A 106 -15.32 -11.08 21.14
N ALA A 107 -13.99 -11.02 21.07
CA ALA A 107 -13.20 -10.12 21.91
C ALA A 107 -12.96 -8.75 21.25
N HIS A 108 -12.86 -8.68 19.92
CA HIS A 108 -12.45 -7.47 19.19
C HIS A 108 -13.11 -7.44 17.79
N PRO A 109 -14.44 -7.29 17.69
CA PRO A 109 -15.09 -7.24 16.38
C PRO A 109 -14.82 -5.88 15.72
N PHE A 110 -14.36 -5.90 14.47
CA PHE A 110 -14.09 -4.70 13.69
C PHE A 110 -14.28 -4.92 12.20
N ALA A 111 -14.31 -3.81 11.45
CA ALA A 111 -14.30 -3.80 10.01
C ALA A 111 -13.41 -2.66 9.50
N LEU A 112 -12.67 -2.94 8.43
CA LEU A 112 -12.18 -1.94 7.49
C LEU A 112 -13.15 -1.90 6.32
N ILE A 113 -13.71 -0.73 6.06
CA ILE A 113 -14.70 -0.50 5.02
C ILE A 113 -14.07 0.38 3.93
N PRO A 114 -14.02 -0.09 2.67
CA PRO A 114 -13.57 0.72 1.55
C PRO A 114 -14.43 1.97 1.37
N GLY A 115 -13.82 3.02 0.83
CA GLY A 115 -14.52 4.23 0.44
C GLY A 115 -15.43 4.00 -0.78
N PHE A 116 -16.22 5.01 -1.11
CA PHE A 116 -17.16 4.93 -2.24
C PHE A 116 -16.53 5.39 -3.56
N ALA A 117 -15.86 6.55 -3.55
CA ALA A 117 -15.24 7.12 -4.75
C ALA A 117 -13.73 6.83 -4.81
N ASP A 118 -13.07 6.89 -3.66
CA ASP A 118 -11.66 6.58 -3.46
C ASP A 118 -11.38 6.23 -1.99
N SER A 119 -10.13 5.86 -1.70
CA SER A 119 -9.71 5.48 -0.34
C SER A 119 -9.76 6.58 0.73
N SER A 120 -9.99 7.86 0.38
CA SER A 120 -10.11 8.93 1.38
C SER A 120 -11.42 8.89 2.17
N ASP A 121 -12.44 8.23 1.63
CA ASP A 121 -13.72 7.97 2.31
C ASP A 121 -13.72 6.64 3.08
N ALA A 122 -12.63 5.88 3.00
CA ALA A 122 -12.51 4.61 3.70
C ALA A 122 -12.39 4.82 5.21
N TYR A 123 -12.96 3.90 5.98
CA TYR A 123 -13.02 4.03 7.43
C TYR A 123 -12.91 2.71 8.16
N PHE A 124 -12.51 2.80 9.41
CA PHE A 124 -12.52 1.71 10.37
C PHE A 124 -13.75 1.82 11.25
N ALA A 125 -14.35 0.69 11.60
CA ALA A 125 -15.39 0.61 12.60
C ALA A 125 -15.16 -0.58 13.52
N TYR A 126 -15.53 -0.44 14.78
CA TYR A 126 -15.49 -1.55 15.72
C TYR A 126 -16.78 -1.59 16.53
N ASP A 127 -17.11 -2.78 17.02
CA ASP A 127 -18.12 -2.95 18.05
C ASP A 127 -17.42 -3.36 19.35
N ALA A 128 -17.96 -2.94 20.49
CA ALA A 128 -17.45 -3.34 21.79
C ALA A 128 -18.55 -4.10 22.52
N VAL A 129 -18.20 -5.27 23.05
CA VAL A 129 -19.15 -6.17 23.70
C VAL A 129 -19.69 -5.53 24.97
N LEU A 130 -20.87 -4.90 24.82
CA LEU A 130 -21.75 -4.34 25.83
C LEU A 130 -21.29 -3.06 26.56
N PRO A 131 -22.19 -2.08 26.78
CA PRO A 131 -23.36 -1.71 25.98
C PRO A 131 -22.98 -0.56 25.01
N ALA A 132 -23.08 -0.80 23.70
CA ALA A 132 -22.99 0.22 22.65
C ALA A 132 -21.78 1.16 22.77
N LEU A 133 -20.60 0.56 22.94
CA LEU A 133 -19.32 1.25 23.05
C LEU A 133 -18.55 1.29 21.71
N GLY A 134 -19.15 0.76 20.64
CA GLY A 134 -18.62 0.80 19.29
C GLY A 134 -18.32 2.22 18.82
N GLY A 135 -17.47 2.31 17.80
CA GLY A 135 -16.97 3.57 17.29
C GLY A 135 -16.38 3.41 15.91
N ALA A 136 -15.86 4.51 15.40
CA ALA A 136 -15.23 4.57 14.09
C ALA A 136 -13.87 5.26 14.18
N GLY A 137 -13.12 5.18 13.08
CA GLY A 137 -11.87 5.87 12.87
C GLY A 137 -11.54 5.96 11.39
N ASP A 138 -10.48 6.66 11.07
CA ASP A 138 -9.98 6.84 9.70
C ASP A 138 -9.24 5.60 9.19
N ALA A 139 -9.31 5.30 7.89
CA ALA A 139 -8.46 4.28 7.27
C ALA A 139 -7.55 4.91 6.22
N ILE A 140 -6.32 5.24 6.62
CA ILE A 140 -5.33 5.86 5.74
C ILE A 140 -4.46 4.77 5.11
N TYR A 141 -4.44 4.76 3.78
CA TYR A 141 -3.68 3.78 3.00
C TYR A 141 -2.46 4.40 2.34
N ALA A 142 -1.35 3.67 2.31
CA ALA A 142 -0.15 4.07 1.58
C ALA A 142 0.54 2.87 0.92
N PRO A 143 0.87 2.96 -0.38
CA PRO A 143 1.66 1.92 -1.05
C PRO A 143 3.09 1.92 -0.48
N VAL A 144 3.64 0.72 -0.30
CA VAL A 144 5.03 0.52 0.13
C VAL A 144 5.91 0.41 -1.13
N PRO A 145 6.88 1.32 -1.34
CA PRO A 145 7.72 1.28 -2.53
C PRO A 145 8.54 -0.02 -2.59
N GLU A 146 8.63 -0.60 -3.78
CA GLU A 146 9.36 -1.83 -3.98
C GLU A 146 10.88 -1.59 -3.82
N PRO A 147 11.68 -2.61 -3.42
CA PRO A 147 13.14 -2.48 -3.31
C PRO A 147 13.82 -1.95 -4.59
N LYS A 148 13.26 -2.26 -5.77
CA LYS A 148 13.77 -1.76 -7.05
C LYS A 148 13.58 -0.25 -7.21
N ASP A 149 12.52 0.33 -6.65
CA ASP A 149 12.26 1.76 -6.73
C ASP A 149 13.28 2.54 -5.91
N TRP A 150 13.64 2.01 -4.74
CA TRP A 150 14.74 2.52 -3.92
C TRP A 150 16.07 2.49 -4.67
N LEU A 151 16.36 1.38 -5.38
CA LEU A 151 17.57 1.27 -6.18
C LEU A 151 17.60 2.26 -7.33
N LEU A 152 16.47 2.51 -8.00
CA LEU A 152 16.36 3.52 -9.05
C LEU A 152 16.55 4.94 -8.50
N MET A 153 15.95 5.25 -7.35
CA MET A 153 16.15 6.53 -6.68
C MET A 153 17.61 6.74 -6.27
N LEU A 154 18.24 5.73 -5.67
CA LEU A 154 19.66 5.76 -5.29
C LEU A 154 20.57 5.87 -6.51
N ALA A 155 20.28 5.15 -7.59
CA ALA A 155 21.01 5.25 -8.85
C ALA A 155 20.91 6.67 -9.43
N GLY A 156 19.72 7.27 -9.40
CA GLY A 156 19.48 8.66 -9.79
C GLY A 156 20.34 9.64 -8.98
N LEU A 157 20.34 9.52 -7.65
CA LEU A 157 21.18 10.34 -6.77
C LEU A 157 22.68 10.14 -7.04
N GLY A 158 23.11 8.90 -7.31
CA GLY A 158 24.48 8.58 -7.69
C GLY A 158 24.91 9.28 -8.97
N ILE A 159 24.06 9.30 -10.01
CA ILE A 159 24.32 10.00 -11.27
C ILE A 159 24.45 11.51 -11.05
N VAL A 160 23.55 12.11 -10.25
CA VAL A 160 23.62 13.55 -9.93
C VAL A 160 24.91 13.88 -9.20
N GLY A 161 25.31 13.06 -8.22
CA GLY A 161 26.59 13.21 -7.52
C GLY A 161 27.80 13.20 -8.47
N LEU A 162 27.82 12.26 -9.43
CA LEU A 162 28.87 12.19 -10.45
C LEU A 162 28.89 13.40 -11.38
N MET A 163 27.72 13.95 -11.75
CA MET A 163 27.64 15.15 -12.59
C MET A 163 28.20 16.38 -11.87
N VAL A 164 27.88 16.55 -10.59
CA VAL A 164 28.40 17.66 -9.76
C VAL A 164 29.92 17.56 -9.61
N GLU A 165 30.45 16.37 -9.33
CA GLU A 165 31.89 16.14 -9.19
C GLU A 165 32.63 16.43 -10.50
N ARG A 166 32.08 16.00 -11.64
CA ARG A 166 32.65 16.30 -12.97
C ARG A 166 32.66 17.78 -13.28
N ASN A 167 31.65 18.53 -12.83
CA ASN A 167 31.59 19.97 -13.05
C ASN A 167 32.65 20.71 -12.21
N LYS A 168 32.86 20.30 -10.95
CA LYS A 168 33.91 20.87 -10.09
C LYS A 168 35.31 20.70 -10.69
N ARG A 169 35.61 19.54 -11.29
CA ARG A 169 36.90 19.24 -11.92
C ARG A 169 37.16 19.97 -13.25
N ARG A 170 36.15 20.62 -13.84
CA ARG A 170 36.29 21.38 -15.09
C ARG A 170 36.55 22.88 -14.86
N VAL A 171 36.36 23.35 -13.64
CA VAL A 171 36.50 24.78 -13.26
C VAL A 171 37.84 25.06 -12.56
N VAL A 172 38.64 24.01 -12.29
CA VAL A 172 40.04 24.07 -11.81
C VAL A 172 40.96 23.77 -12.98
#